data_AF-A0A9D7S5Z8-F1
#
_entry.id   AF-A0A9D7S5Z8-F1
#
_cell.length_a   1.000
_cell.length_b   1.000
_cell.length_c   1.000
_cell.angle_alpha   90.00
_cell.angle_beta   90.00
_cell.angle_gamma   90.00
#
_symmetry.space_group_name_H-M   'P 1'
#
loop_
_entity.id
_entity.type
_entity.pdbx_description
1 polymer ?
#
loop_
_entity_poly.entity_id
_entity_poly.type
_entity_poly.pdbx_seq_one_letter_code
_entity_poly.pdbx_strand_id
1 'polypeptide(L)'
;MIEGRSGATDALFVQLYPQLRAMARSAIALNDTLNTTGLVHELYLRVAERETLSFDDRRAFFGYAARAMRHLLVDRARTRLRMKRGGGLKAVEWQAASDPGNAGPRRRRAGTR
;
A
#
# COMPACT_ATOMS: atom_id res chain seq x y z
N MET A 1 -37.00 -14.71 -1.49
CA MET A 1 -36.09 -15.25 -2.52
C MET A 1 -35.19 -14.11 -2.99
N ILE A 2 -33.94 -14.07 -2.53
CA ILE A 2 -32.91 -13.16 -3.06
C ILE A 2 -31.72 -14.06 -3.43
N GLU A 3 -31.86 -14.85 -4.49
CA GLU A 3 -30.74 -15.51 -5.17
C GLU A 3 -30.43 -14.69 -6.42
N GLY A 4 -29.95 -13.47 -6.18
CA GLY A 4 -29.77 -12.47 -7.23
C GLY A 4 -28.30 -12.16 -7.43
N ARG A 5 -27.73 -12.64 -8.53
CA ARG A 5 -26.53 -12.08 -9.21
C ARG A 5 -25.15 -12.32 -8.56
N SER A 6 -25.01 -12.37 -7.24
CA SER A 6 -23.74 -12.69 -6.56
C SER A 6 -23.26 -14.12 -6.82
N GLY A 7 -24.19 -15.09 -6.87
CA GLY A 7 -23.85 -16.49 -7.13
C GLY A 7 -23.26 -16.77 -8.53
N ALA A 8 -23.60 -15.96 -9.53
CA ALA A 8 -23.05 -16.12 -10.88
C ALA A 8 -21.55 -15.74 -10.92
N THR A 9 -21.19 -14.67 -10.22
CA THR A 9 -19.80 -14.21 -10.09
C THR A 9 -18.98 -15.17 -9.25
N ASP A 10 -19.54 -15.72 -8.18
CA ASP A 10 -18.89 -16.74 -7.34
C ASP A 10 -18.62 -18.03 -8.13
N ALA A 11 -19.60 -18.53 -8.87
CA ALA A 11 -19.43 -19.71 -9.71
C ALA A 11 -18.35 -19.50 -10.78
N LEU A 12 -18.32 -18.31 -11.40
CA LEU A 12 -17.28 -17.95 -12.36
C LEU A 12 -15.90 -17.88 -11.68
N PHE A 13 -15.83 -17.33 -10.47
CA PHE A 13 -14.57 -17.22 -9.72
C PHE A 13 -14.00 -18.59 -9.36
N VAL A 14 -14.85 -19.52 -8.90
CA VAL A 14 -14.47 -20.90 -8.60
C VAL A 14 -13.95 -21.60 -9.86
N GLN A 15 -14.65 -21.45 -10.99
CA GLN A 15 -14.26 -22.06 -12.26
C GLN A 15 -12.91 -21.53 -12.77
N LEU A 16 -12.63 -20.24 -12.56
CA LEU A 16 -11.45 -19.57 -13.11
C LEU A 16 -10.29 -19.44 -12.11
N TYR A 17 -10.46 -19.98 -10.90
CA TYR A 17 -9.45 -19.92 -9.83
C TYR A 17 -8.06 -20.43 -10.26
N PRO A 18 -7.92 -21.55 -11.00
CA PRO A 18 -6.60 -21.99 -11.47
C PRO A 18 -5.90 -20.97 -12.37
N GLN A 19 -6.65 -20.33 -13.27
CA GLN A 19 -6.12 -19.31 -14.18
C GLN A 19 -5.78 -18.02 -13.43
N LEU A 20 -6.60 -17.62 -12.46
CA LEU A 20 -6.32 -16.50 -11.57
C LEU A 20 -5.03 -16.74 -10.77
N ARG A 21 -4.83 -17.96 -10.27
CA ARG A 21 -3.61 -18.33 -9.55
C ARG A 21 -2.37 -18.26 -10.45
N ALA A 22 -2.47 -18.69 -11.71
CA ALA A 22 -1.39 -18.56 -12.67
C ALA A 22 -1.05 -17.09 -12.98
N MET A 23 -2.09 -16.26 -13.17
CA MET A 23 -1.94 -14.82 -13.39
C MET A 23 -1.34 -14.10 -12.18
N ALA A 24 -1.77 -14.45 -10.98
CA ALA A 24 -1.21 -13.89 -9.76
C ALA A 24 0.25 -14.29 -9.56
N ARG A 25 0.65 -15.51 -9.92
CA ARG A 25 2.06 -15.94 -9.89
C ARG A 25 2.94 -15.12 -10.81
N SER A 26 2.48 -14.83 -12.03
CA SER A 26 3.26 -14.02 -12.98
C SER A 26 3.29 -12.53 -12.63
N ALA A 27 2.28 -12.04 -11.89
CA ALA A 27 2.20 -10.65 -11.46
C ALA A 27 3.06 -10.34 -10.21
N ILE A 28 3.32 -11.34 -9.36
CA ILE A 28 4.09 -11.17 -8.12
C ILE A 28 5.59 -11.18 -8.42
N ALA A 29 6.30 -10.16 -7.93
CA ALA A 29 7.77 -10.14 -7.99
C ALA A 29 8.39 -11.15 -7.01
N LEU A 30 9.55 -11.70 -7.36
CA LEU A 30 10.27 -12.72 -6.57
C LEU A 30 10.50 -12.36 -5.10
N ASN A 31 10.65 -11.07 -4.78
CA ASN A 31 10.90 -10.58 -3.42
C ASN A 31 9.67 -9.90 -2.79
N ASP A 32 8.46 -10.18 -3.29
CA ASP A 32 7.23 -9.69 -2.67
C ASP A 32 6.84 -10.56 -1.47
N THR A 33 6.34 -9.89 -0.44
CA THR A 33 5.85 -10.50 0.79
C THR A 33 4.40 -11.00 0.66
N LEU A 34 3.72 -10.67 -0.45
CA LEU A 34 2.37 -11.14 -0.75
C LEU A 34 2.45 -12.48 -1.50
N ASN A 35 1.77 -13.51 -0.98
CA ASN A 35 1.65 -14.80 -1.65
C ASN A 35 0.56 -14.76 -2.74
N THR A 36 0.67 -15.68 -3.71
CA THR A 36 -0.31 -15.80 -4.80
C THR A 36 -1.75 -15.94 -4.30
N THR A 37 -1.95 -16.78 -3.29
CA THR A 37 -3.28 -17.06 -2.73
C THR A 37 -3.91 -15.82 -2.12
N GLY A 38 -3.13 -15.01 -1.41
CA GLY A 38 -3.58 -13.77 -0.79
C GLY A 38 -3.99 -12.73 -1.84
N LEU A 39 -3.23 -12.60 -2.93
CA LEU A 39 -3.60 -11.71 -4.04
C LEU A 39 -4.93 -12.13 -4.70
N VAL A 40 -5.14 -13.44 -4.91
CA VAL A 40 -6.40 -13.95 -5.48
C VAL A 40 -7.55 -13.77 -4.49
N HIS A 41 -7.32 -13.97 -3.19
CA HIS A 41 -8.34 -13.79 -2.16
C HIS A 41 -8.76 -12.31 -2.03
N GLU A 42 -7.82 -11.37 -2.02
CA GLU A 42 -8.16 -9.94 -2.03
C GLU A 42 -8.92 -9.52 -3.29
N LEU A 43 -8.56 -10.10 -4.44
CA LEU A 43 -9.33 -9.90 -5.66
C LEU A 43 -10.78 -10.38 -5.51
N TYR A 44 -10.98 -11.57 -4.94
CA TYR A 44 -12.31 -12.12 -4.69
C TYR A 44 -13.15 -11.18 -3.84
N LEU A 45 -12.63 -10.76 -2.67
CA LEU A 45 -13.34 -9.85 -1.77
C LEU A 45 -13.74 -8.55 -2.48
N ARG A 46 -12.82 -7.97 -3.25
CA ARG A 46 -13.07 -6.72 -3.99
C ARG A 46 -14.13 -6.85 -5.09
N VAL A 47 -14.31 -8.04 -5.65
CA VAL A 47 -15.36 -8.35 -6.62
C VAL A 47 -16.68 -8.61 -5.87
N ALA A 48 -16.65 -9.41 -4.80
CA ALA A 48 -17.81 -9.76 -3.99
C ALA A 48 -18.45 -8.55 -3.29
N GLU A 49 -17.65 -7.57 -2.86
CA GLU A 49 -18.12 -6.29 -2.29
C GLU A 49 -18.87 -5.41 -3.31
N ARG A 50 -18.78 -5.71 -4.60
CA ARG A 50 -19.37 -4.91 -5.68
C ARG A 50 -20.50 -5.67 -6.34
N GLU A 51 -21.68 -5.61 -5.74
CA GLU A 51 -22.90 -6.29 -6.21
C GLU A 51 -23.33 -5.90 -7.64
N THR A 52 -22.90 -4.73 -8.12
CA THR A 52 -23.19 -4.24 -9.48
C THR A 52 -22.22 -4.73 -10.54
N LEU A 53 -21.12 -5.40 -10.17
CA LEU A 53 -20.17 -5.94 -11.13
C LEU A 53 -20.71 -7.24 -11.74
N SER A 54 -21.05 -7.15 -13.02
CA SER A 54 -21.34 -8.30 -13.87
C SER A 54 -20.32 -8.34 -15.00
N PHE A 55 -19.95 -9.55 -15.41
CA PHE A 55 -19.02 -9.77 -16.51
C PHE A 55 -19.75 -10.58 -17.58
N ASP A 56 -19.91 -9.98 -18.75
CA ASP A 56 -20.58 -10.61 -19.88
C ASP A 56 -19.77 -11.77 -20.47
N ASP A 57 -18.44 -11.74 -20.30
CA ASP A 57 -17.55 -12.79 -20.77
C ASP A 57 -16.30 -12.97 -19.88
N ARG A 58 -15.58 -14.08 -20.13
CA ARG A 58 -14.34 -14.40 -19.41
C ARG A 58 -13.20 -13.41 -19.70
N ARG A 59 -13.14 -12.80 -20.88
CA ARG A 59 -12.10 -11.82 -21.24
C ARG A 59 -12.26 -10.53 -20.44
N ALA A 60 -13.49 -10.04 -20.29
CA ALA A 60 -13.83 -8.89 -19.46
C ALA A 60 -13.47 -9.16 -17.99
N PHE A 61 -13.80 -10.35 -17.48
CA PHE A 61 -13.41 -10.79 -16.15
C PHE A 61 -11.89 -10.80 -15.96
N PHE A 62 -11.14 -11.45 -16.85
CA PHE A 62 -9.68 -11.52 -16.73
C PHE A 62 -9.00 -10.14 -16.91
N GLY A 63 -9.53 -9.28 -17.77
CA GLY A 63 -9.06 -7.91 -17.94
C GLY A 63 -9.22 -7.09 -16.66
N TYR A 64 -10.40 -7.20 -16.02
CA TYR A 64 -10.66 -6.59 -14.73
C TYR A 64 -9.75 -7.17 -13.64
N ALA A 65 -9.65 -8.51 -13.54
CA ALA A 65 -8.82 -9.21 -12.57
C ALA A 65 -7.35 -8.77 -12.66
N ALA A 66 -6.79 -8.73 -13.87
CA ALA A 66 -5.42 -8.28 -14.10
C ALA A 66 -5.20 -6.83 -13.66
N ARG A 67 -6.16 -5.94 -13.94
CA ARG A 67 -6.08 -4.53 -13.52
C ARG A 67 -6.17 -4.40 -11.99
N ALA A 68 -7.11 -5.07 -11.37
CA ALA A 68 -7.31 -5.06 -9.93
C ALA A 68 -6.09 -5.63 -9.19
N MET A 69 -5.53 -6.75 -9.64
CA MET A 69 -4.29 -7.33 -9.08
C MET A 69 -3.12 -6.36 -9.17
N ARG A 70 -2.93 -5.68 -10.32
CA ARG A 70 -1.89 -4.65 -10.47
C ARG A 70 -2.09 -3.49 -9.49
N HIS A 71 -3.32 -3.01 -9.32
CA HIS A 71 -3.61 -1.95 -8.35
C HIS A 71 -3.28 -2.40 -6.92
N LEU A 72 -3.72 -3.59 -6.51
CA LEU A 72 -3.41 -4.16 -5.18
C LEU A 72 -1.91 -4.22 -4.92
N LEU A 73 -1.13 -4.72 -5.88
CA LEU A 73 0.33 -4.80 -5.77
C LEU A 73 1.00 -3.42 -5.67
N VAL A 74 0.57 -2.46 -6.50
CA VAL A 74 1.09 -1.09 -6.48
C VAL A 74 0.77 -0.40 -5.15
N ASP A 75 -0.46 -0.54 -4.65
CA ASP A 75 -0.88 0.07 -3.39
C ASP A 75 -0.08 -0.49 -2.20
N ARG A 76 0.20 -1.80 -2.19
CA ARG A 76 1.08 -2.43 -1.21
C ARG A 76 2.52 -1.93 -1.32
N ALA A 77 3.07 -1.87 -2.52
CA ALA A 77 4.42 -1.36 -2.74
C ALA A 77 4.56 0.10 -2.27
N ARG A 78 3.57 0.94 -2.59
CA ARG A 78 3.48 2.33 -2.10
C ARG A 78 3.41 2.40 -0.59
N THR A 79 2.58 1.56 0.04
CA THR A 79 2.43 1.52 1.50
C THR A 79 3.72 1.09 2.19
N ARG A 80 4.41 0.07 1.68
CA ARG A 80 5.73 -0.35 2.19
C ARG A 80 6.77 0.76 2.06
N LEU A 81 6.81 1.48 0.94
CA LEU A 81 7.71 2.62 0.75
C LEU A 81 7.42 3.75 1.75
N ARG A 82 6.14 4.04 2.02
CA ARG A 82 5.74 5.02 3.05
C ARG A 82 6.20 4.59 4.44
N MET A 83 5.99 3.33 4.81
CA MET A 83 6.44 2.78 6.10
C MET A 83 7.97 2.86 6.24
N LYS A 84 8.72 2.51 5.19
CA LYS A 84 10.19 2.57 5.16
C LYS A 84 10.76 4.00 5.24
N ARG A 85 10.00 5.01 4.81
CA ARG A 85 10.44 6.42 4.77
C ARG A 85 10.04 7.25 6.01
N GLY A 86 9.35 6.67 6.99
CA GLY A 86 9.00 7.45 8.19
C GLY A 86 7.87 6.91 9.07
N GLY A 87 7.52 5.62 9.01
CA GLY A 87 6.52 5.05 9.92
C GLY A 87 6.91 5.08 11.41
N GLY A 88 8.15 5.48 11.73
CA GLY A 88 8.67 5.61 13.10
C GLY A 88 9.46 6.90 13.35
N LEU A 89 9.38 7.91 12.47
CA LEU A 89 9.95 9.22 12.77
C LEU A 89 8.97 9.96 13.69
N LYS A 90 9.02 9.68 14.99
CA LYS A 90 8.60 10.65 15.99
C LYS A 90 9.38 11.93 15.67
N ALA A 91 8.66 13.02 15.38
CA ALA A 91 9.27 14.34 15.32
C ALA A 91 10.00 14.53 16.66
N VAL A 92 11.32 14.44 16.66
CA VAL A 92 12.11 14.84 17.81
C VAL A 92 12.04 16.35 17.78
N GLU A 93 11.31 16.91 18.74
CA GLU A 93 11.32 18.34 19.01
C GLU A 93 12.78 18.71 19.26
N TRP A 94 13.37 19.44 18.31
CA TRP A 94 14.72 19.94 18.44
C TRP A 94 14.72 20.94 19.59
N GLN A 95 15.13 20.49 20.76
CA GLN A 95 15.43 21.39 21.84
C GLN A 95 16.70 22.12 21.44
N ALA A 96 16.54 23.36 20.99
CA ALA A 96 17.66 24.26 20.72
C ALA A 96 18.57 24.22 21.94
N ALA A 97 19.84 23.88 21.71
CA ALA A 97 20.87 24.00 22.73
C ALA A 97 20.78 25.41 23.28
N SER A 98 20.42 25.53 24.55
CA SER A 98 20.51 26.79 25.28
C SER A 98 21.95 27.25 25.17
N ASP A 99 22.18 28.25 24.32
CA ASP A 99 23.45 28.93 24.18
C ASP A 99 23.84 29.47 25.56
N PRO A 100 24.87 28.92 26.24
CA PRO A 100 25.32 29.50 27.49
C PRO A 100 26.04 30.80 27.12
N GLY A 101 25.23 31.86 27.14
CA GLY A 101 25.56 33.27 27.00
C GLY A 101 27.05 33.61 26.95
N ASN A 102 27.46 34.12 25.79
CA ASN A 102 28.05 35.46 25.68
C ASN A 102 28.70 35.98 27.00
N ALA A 103 29.89 35.48 27.31
CA ALA A 103 30.80 36.17 28.22
C ALA A 103 31.47 37.31 27.42
N GLY A 104 30.81 38.46 27.40
CA GLY A 104 31.34 39.67 26.78
C GLY A 104 32.73 40.04 27.33
N PRO A 105 33.65 40.59 26.50
CA PRO A 105 35.01 40.87 26.92
C PRO A 105 35.04 42.00 27.97
N ARG A 106 35.43 41.67 29.20
CA ARG A 106 35.68 42.65 30.27
C ARG A 106 36.98 43.41 30.01
N ARG A 107 36.81 44.67 29.61
CA ARG A 107 37.66 45.86 29.82
C ARG A 107 39.19 45.70 29.68
N ARG A 108 39.72 46.27 28.59
CA ARG A 108 41.09 46.82 28.56
C ARG A 108 41.13 48.24 29.14
N ARG A 109 42.24 48.51 29.81
CA ARG A 109 42.65 49.72 30.57
C ARG A 109 42.90 50.94 29.67
N ALA A 110 42.68 52.14 30.23
CA ALA A 110 43.50 53.37 30.17
C ALA A 110 42.66 54.49 30.83
N GLY A 111 43.09 55.34 31.76
CA GLY A 111 44.42 55.89 31.99
C GLY A 111 44.56 57.22 31.26
N THR A 112 43.98 58.32 31.74
CA THR A 112 44.38 59.68 31.34
C THR A 112 43.96 60.74 32.39
N ARG A 113 45.00 61.37 32.96
CA ARG A 113 45.10 62.70 33.58
C ARG A 113 44.34 63.00 34.88
#